data_AF-A0A1B8SMC3-F1
#
_entry.id   AF-A0A1B8SMC3-F1
#
_cell.length_a   1.000
_cell.length_b   1.000
_cell.length_c   1.000
_cell.angle_alpha   90.00
_cell.angle_beta   90.00
_cell.angle_gamma   90.00
#
_symmetry.space_group_name_H-M   'P 1'
#
loop_
_entity.id
_entity.type
_entity.pdbx_description
1 polymer ?
#
loop_
_entity_poly.entity_id
_entity_poly.type
_entity_poly.pdbx_seq_one_letter_code
_entity_poly.pdbx_strand_id
1 'polypeptide(L)'
;MEINIKLSDDPLSQLPEKSYESFIAELKARVLEVYPGSYLLITHDNGPTTFQTKGFHDDNEAHIVLHELVEDVLKHGHWLKQ
;
A
#
# COMPACT_ATOMS: atom_id res chain seq x y z
N MET A 1 -8.89 -6.50 12.02
CA MET A 1 -7.53 -5.94 11.89
C MET A 1 -7.65 -4.63 11.12
N GLU A 2 -6.91 -3.61 11.54
CA GLU A 2 -6.91 -2.29 10.90
C GLU A 2 -5.54 -2.05 10.28
N ILE A 3 -5.54 -1.57 9.03
CA ILE A 3 -4.34 -1.21 8.27
C ILE A 3 -4.55 0.19 7.71
N ASN A 4 -3.67 1.12 8.08
CA ASN A 4 -3.58 2.43 7.45
C ASN A 4 -2.21 2.57 6.78
N ILE A 5 -2.22 2.77 5.46
CA ILE A 5 -1.03 3.04 4.67
C ILE A 5 -1.09 4.50 4.24
N LYS A 6 -0.12 5.31 4.65
CA LYS A 6 0.08 6.65 4.10
C LYS A 6 1.22 6.58 3.11
N LEU A 7 0.93 6.76 1.84
CA LEU A 7 1.92 6.74 0.77
C LEU A 7 2.57 8.12 0.64
N SER A 8 3.88 8.10 0.43
CA SER A 8 4.61 9.30 0.03
C SER A 8 4.20 9.73 -1.37
N ASP A 9 4.05 11.04 -1.54
CA ASP A 9 3.86 11.65 -2.85
C ASP A 9 5.14 11.58 -3.71
N ASP A 10 6.35 11.38 -3.18
CA ASP A 10 7.59 11.43 -4.00
C ASP A 10 7.62 10.42 -5.18
N PRO A 11 7.37 9.10 -4.98
CA PRO A 11 7.37 8.14 -6.08
C PRO A 11 6.10 8.19 -6.95
N LEU A 12 5.03 8.85 -6.50
CA LEU A 12 3.69 8.78 -7.12
C LEU A 12 3.19 10.12 -7.67
N SER A 13 3.80 11.25 -7.28
CA SER A 13 3.39 12.63 -7.62
C SER A 13 3.52 12.97 -9.09
N GLN A 14 4.34 12.22 -9.83
CA GLN A 14 4.51 12.39 -11.27
C GLN A 14 3.67 11.43 -12.11
N LEU A 15 2.92 10.53 -11.46
CA LEU A 15 2.06 9.60 -12.18
C LEU A 15 0.82 10.32 -12.72
N PRO A 16 0.41 10.04 -13.97
CA PRO A 16 -0.93 10.38 -14.41
C PRO A 16 -1.98 9.79 -13.46
N GLU A 17 -3.09 10.50 -13.24
CA GLU A 17 -4.18 10.10 -12.33
C GLU A 17 -4.62 8.64 -12.55
N LYS A 18 -4.78 8.23 -13.82
CA LYS A 18 -5.13 6.86 -14.18
C LYS A 18 -4.08 5.82 -13.74
N SER A 19 -2.80 6.14 -13.84
CA SER A 19 -1.72 5.25 -13.40
C SER A 19 -1.69 5.15 -11.87
N TYR A 20 -1.98 6.25 -11.18
CA TYR A 20 -2.11 6.26 -9.73
C TYR A 20 -3.30 5.42 -9.26
N GLU A 21 -4.47 5.56 -9.88
CA GLU A 21 -5.64 4.72 -9.57
C GLU A 21 -5.34 3.23 -9.76
N SER A 22 -4.67 2.86 -10.86
CA SER A 22 -4.27 1.48 -11.13
C SER A 22 -3.27 0.94 -10.11
N PHE A 23 -2.30 1.76 -9.69
CA PHE A 23 -1.38 1.43 -8.61
C PHE A 23 -2.12 1.18 -7.30
N ILE A 24 -3.03 2.08 -6.89
CA ILE A 24 -3.80 1.94 -5.66
C ILE A 24 -4.72 0.73 -5.71
N ALA A 25 -5.35 0.45 -6.84
CA ALA A 25 -6.23 -0.70 -7.01
C ALA A 25 -5.45 -2.02 -6.84
N GLU A 26 -4.28 -2.12 -7.47
CA GLU A 26 -3.41 -3.29 -7.33
C GLU A 26 -2.88 -3.44 -5.92
N LEU A 27 -2.38 -2.35 -5.30
CA LEU A 27 -1.90 -2.39 -3.92
C LEU A 27 -2.99 -2.85 -2.95
N LYS A 28 -4.22 -2.33 -3.09
CA LYS A 28 -5.36 -2.79 -2.29
C LYS A 28 -5.63 -4.27 -2.46
N ALA A 29 -5.60 -4.77 -3.70
CA ALA A 29 -5.83 -6.19 -3.97
C ALA A 29 -4.77 -7.07 -3.29
N ARG A 30 -3.48 -6.73 -3.43
CA ARG A 30 -2.39 -7.52 -2.83
C ARG A 30 -2.40 -7.49 -1.31
N VAL A 31 -2.70 -6.34 -0.69
CA VAL A 31 -2.81 -6.25 0.78
C VAL A 31 -3.99 -7.07 1.29
N LEU A 32 -5.13 -7.04 0.62
CA LEU A 32 -6.33 -7.79 1.05
C LEU A 32 -6.24 -9.30 0.74
N GLU A 33 -5.38 -9.71 -0.18
CA GLU A 33 -5.03 -11.13 -0.40
C GLU A 33 -4.26 -11.70 0.79
N VAL A 34 -3.29 -10.95 1.31
CA VAL A 34 -2.48 -11.34 2.48
C VAL A 34 -3.26 -11.21 3.79
N TYR A 35 -4.04 -10.13 3.94
CA TYR A 35 -4.78 -9.80 5.16
C TYR A 35 -6.30 -9.72 4.92
N PRO A 36 -6.95 -10.85 4.58
CA PRO A 36 -8.36 -10.87 4.27
C PRO A 36 -9.21 -10.39 5.46
N GLY A 37 -10.24 -9.60 5.17
CA GLY A 37 -11.15 -9.05 6.19
C GLY A 37 -10.59 -7.91 7.02
N SER A 38 -9.38 -7.41 6.72
CA SER A 38 -8.86 -6.19 7.33
C SER A 38 -9.58 -4.96 6.82
N TYR A 39 -9.78 -3.98 7.70
CA TYR A 39 -10.14 -2.63 7.28
C TYR A 39 -8.87 -1.94 6.75
N LEU A 40 -8.82 -1.70 5.44
CA LEU A 40 -7.69 -1.08 4.75
C LEU A 40 -8.04 0.34 4.32
N LEU A 41 -7.27 1.31 4.81
CA LEU A 41 -7.28 2.69 4.33
C LEU A 41 -5.92 3.05 3.73
N ILE A 42 -5.95 3.55 2.50
CA ILE A 42 -4.76 4.07 1.83
C ILE A 42 -4.98 5.56 1.56
N THR A 43 -4.10 6.40 2.07
CA THR A 43 -4.09 7.85 1.84
C THR A 43 -2.72 8.27 1.32
N HIS A 44 -2.60 9.49 0.81
CA HIS A 44 -1.34 10.07 0.39
C HIS A 44 -1.05 11.37 1.18
N ASP A 45 0.23 11.65 1.41
CA ASP A 45 0.71 12.87 2.09
C ASP A 45 2.15 13.17 1.61
N ASN A 46 2.61 14.40 1.82
CA ASN A 46 3.94 14.88 1.43
C ASN A 46 5.08 14.30 2.30
N GLY A 47 4.79 13.33 3.16
CA GLY A 47 5.74 12.69 4.06
C GLY A 47 6.29 11.36 3.52
N PRO A 48 7.18 10.68 4.28
CA PRO A 48 7.58 9.32 3.95
C PRO A 48 6.40 8.36 4.02
N THR A 49 6.48 7.26 3.28
CA THR A 49 5.49 6.19 3.38
C THR A 49 5.50 5.62 4.80
N THR A 50 4.33 5.53 5.43
CA THR A 50 4.18 5.00 6.79
C THR A 50 3.05 3.98 6.88
N PHE A 51 3.19 3.04 7.81
CA PHE A 51 2.24 1.97 8.05
C PHE A 51 1.80 1.99 9.51
N GLN A 52 0.50 1.94 9.72
CA GLN A 52 -0.10 1.73 11.03
C GLN A 52 -0.95 0.46 10.98
N THR A 53 -0.61 -0.48 11.86
CA THR A 53 -1.28 -1.77 12.01
C THR A 53 -1.85 -1.85 13.41
N LYS A 54 -3.03 -2.47 13.55
CA LYS A 54 -3.64 -2.72 14.85
C LYS A 54 -4.49 -3.98 14.84
N GLY A 55 -4.33 -4.75 15.91
CA GLY A 55 -5.14 -5.93 16.17
C GLY A 55 -4.68 -7.17 15.41
N PHE A 56 -3.43 -7.16 14.94
CA PHE A 56 -2.74 -8.38 14.49
C PHE A 56 -2.16 -9.14 15.69
N HIS A 57 -1.78 -10.39 15.48
CA HIS A 57 -1.04 -11.15 16.48
C HIS A 57 0.34 -10.51 16.75
N ASP A 58 1.00 -10.08 15.67
CA ASP A 58 2.21 -9.28 15.69
C ASP A 58 2.05 -8.09 14.73
N ASP A 59 1.82 -6.90 15.30
CA ASP A 59 1.67 -5.67 14.53
C ASP A 59 3.00 -5.25 13.85
N ASN A 60 4.16 -5.64 14.38
CA ASN A 60 5.47 -5.33 13.78
C ASN A 60 5.75 -6.21 12.56
N GLU A 61 5.43 -7.50 12.64
CA GLU A 61 5.51 -8.40 11.49
C GLU A 61 4.58 -7.91 10.37
N ALA A 62 3.34 -7.53 10.71
CA ALA A 62 2.41 -6.96 9.76
C ALA A 62 2.96 -5.69 9.09
N HIS A 63 3.64 -4.83 9.85
CA HIS A 63 4.31 -3.63 9.32
C HIS A 63 5.39 -3.98 8.28
N ILE A 64 6.24 -4.97 8.56
CA ILE A 64 7.32 -5.40 7.65
C ILE A 64 6.72 -5.91 6.33
N VAL A 65 5.73 -6.80 6.42
CA VAL A 65 5.06 -7.36 5.23
C VAL A 65 4.39 -6.27 4.40
N LEU A 66 3.74 -5.29 5.03
CA LEU A 66 3.11 -4.18 4.31
C LEU A 66 4.14 -3.32 3.57
N HIS A 67 5.30 -3.08 4.17
CA HIS A 67 6.41 -2.39 3.49
C HIS A 67 6.88 -3.18 2.26
N GLU A 68 7.08 -4.49 2.39
CA GLU A 68 7.47 -5.34 1.26
C GLU A 68 6.43 -5.36 0.15
N LEU A 69 5.13 -5.41 0.48
CA LEU A 69 4.05 -5.36 -0.50
C LEU A 69 4.01 -4.02 -1.25
N VAL A 70 4.19 -2.89 -0.57
CA VAL A 70 4.25 -1.57 -1.22
C VAL A 70 5.45 -1.52 -2.18
N GLU A 71 6.63 -1.94 -1.74
CA GLU A 71 7.84 -1.95 -2.58
C GLU A 71 7.69 -2.88 -3.79
N ASP A 72 7.06 -4.04 -3.62
CA ASP A 72 6.85 -5.00 -4.69
C ASP A 72 5.81 -4.50 -5.71
N VAL A 73 4.70 -3.92 -5.26
CA VAL A 73 3.74 -3.29 -6.18
C VAL A 73 4.39 -2.11 -6.90
N LEU A 74 5.19 -1.29 -6.21
CA LEU A 74 5.85 -0.15 -6.83
C LEU A 74 6.83 -0.57 -7.94
N LYS A 75 7.61 -1.64 -7.73
CA LYS A 75 8.67 -2.07 -8.65
C LYS A 75 8.21 -3.08 -9.70
N HIS A 76 7.24 -3.91 -9.37
CA HIS A 76 6.85 -5.09 -10.16
C HIS A 76 5.34 -5.18 -10.41
N GLY A 77 4.59 -4.13 -10.06
CA GLY A 77 3.15 -4.10 -10.25
C GLY A 77 2.72 -4.21 -11.71
N HIS A 78 1.60 -4.88 -11.94
CA HIS A 78 0.96 -4.98 -13.24
C HIS A 78 0.52 -3.62 -13.79
N TRP A 79 0.23 -2.64 -12.91
CA TRP A 79 -0.06 -1.26 -13.28
C TRP A 79 1.04 -0.60 -14.13
N LEU A 80 2.30 -1.06 -14.05
CA LEU A 80 3.41 -0.58 -14.88
C LEU A 80 3.28 -0.95 -16.37
N LYS A 81 2.40 -1.90 -16.71
CA LYS A 81 2.22 -2.42 -18.07
C LYS A 81 0.96 -1.88 -18.77
N GLN A 82 0.29 -0.90 -18.17
CA GLN A 82 -0.98 -0.35 -18.65
C GLN A 82 -0.83 0.81 -19.62
#